data_AF-A0A2E1WNH5-F1
#
_entry.id   AF-A0A2E1WNH5-F1
#
_cell.length_a   1.000
_cell.length_b   1.000
_cell.length_c   1.000
_cell.angle_alpha   90.00
_cell.angle_beta   90.00
_cell.angle_gamma   90.00
#
_symmetry.space_group_name_H-M   'P 1'
#
loop_
_entity.id
_entity.type
_entity.pdbx_description
1 polymer ?
#
loop_
_entity_poly.entity_id
_entity_poly.type
_entity_poly.pdbx_seq_one_letter_code
_entity_poly.pdbx_strand_id
1 'polypeptide(L)'
;MQIPGVEVGLDAGPAIIIFTESDCLSCRDAVSVIRGPAGAGISVADVEYGERPQLHKRFRIETVPTTVVVDAAGSVVAGWIGRIDLSELTLALARVVQSDPD
;
A
#
# COMPACT_ATOMS: atom_id res chain seq x y z
N MET A 1 10.12 -0.88 -8.59
CA MET A 1 9.20 -2.01 -8.34
C MET A 1 7.83 -1.60 -8.82
N GLN A 2 7.05 -2.52 -9.39
CA GLN A 2 5.70 -2.21 -9.90
C GLN A 2 4.67 -3.15 -9.25
N ILE A 3 3.61 -2.56 -8.72
CA ILE A 3 2.46 -3.24 -8.11
C ILE A 3 1.19 -2.53 -8.65
N PRO A 4 0.66 -2.96 -9.81
CA PRO A 4 -0.55 -2.35 -10.36
C PRO A 4 -1.75 -2.56 -9.42
N GLY A 5 -2.55 -1.51 -9.18
CA GLY A 5 -3.74 -1.58 -8.31
C GLY A 5 -4.71 -2.69 -8.71
N VAL A 6 -4.87 -2.91 -10.02
CA VAL A 6 -5.71 -3.98 -10.59
C VAL A 6 -5.28 -5.39 -10.16
N GLU A 7 -3.99 -5.62 -9.90
CA GLU A 7 -3.51 -6.93 -9.45
C GLU A 7 -3.85 -7.22 -7.99
N VAL A 8 -4.11 -6.18 -7.19
CA VAL A 8 -4.55 -6.29 -5.80
C VAL A 8 -6.06 -6.10 -5.63
N GLY A 9 -6.80 -5.99 -6.74
CA GLY A 9 -8.27 -5.90 -6.74
C GLY A 9 -8.81 -4.49 -6.54
N LEU A 10 -8.03 -3.46 -6.88
CA LEU A 10 -8.48 -2.07 -6.96
C LEU A 10 -8.71 -1.67 -8.42
N ASP A 11 -9.37 -0.53 -8.62
CA ASP A 11 -9.41 0.11 -9.94
C ASP A 11 -8.03 0.67 -10.34
N ALA A 12 -7.89 1.06 -11.61
CA ALA A 12 -6.70 1.76 -12.07
C ALA A 12 -6.61 3.15 -11.41
N GLY A 13 -5.41 3.54 -11.01
CA GLY A 13 -5.17 4.79 -10.31
C GLY A 13 -4.17 4.64 -9.16
N PRO A 14 -3.81 5.76 -8.51
CA PRO A 14 -2.92 5.74 -7.37
C PRO A 14 -3.56 4.98 -6.19
N ALA A 15 -2.72 4.27 -5.44
CA ALA A 15 -3.20 3.42 -4.35
C ALA A 15 -2.19 3.30 -3.21
N ILE A 16 -2.71 2.95 -2.03
CA ILE A 16 -1.94 2.45 -0.90
C ILE A 16 -2.17 0.95 -0.81
N ILE A 17 -1.09 0.16 -0.76
CA ILE A 17 -1.16 -1.29 -0.69
C ILE A 17 -0.41 -1.75 0.55
N ILE A 18 -1.08 -2.49 1.42
CA ILE A 18 -0.49 -3.03 2.64
C ILE A 18 -0.48 -4.55 2.52
N PHE A 19 0.70 -5.13 2.61
CA PHE A 19 0.89 -6.57 2.71
C PHE A 19 0.93 -6.96 4.17
N THR A 20 0.05 -7.86 4.58
CA THR A 20 -0.19 -8.24 5.97
C THR A 20 -0.21 -9.75 6.13
N GLU A 21 -0.25 -10.21 7.38
CA GLU A 21 -0.58 -11.58 7.73
C GLU A 21 -1.53 -11.59 8.94
N SER A 22 -2.25 -12.70 9.08
CA SER A 22 -3.12 -12.97 10.22
C SER A 22 -2.33 -13.00 11.54
N ASP A 23 -2.97 -12.61 12.65
CA ASP A 23 -2.39 -12.57 14.00
C ASP A 23 -1.12 -11.69 14.18
N CYS A 24 -0.82 -10.81 13.22
CA CYS A 24 0.27 -9.85 13.29
C CYS A 24 -0.18 -8.49 13.89
N LEU A 25 0.28 -8.17 15.11
CA LEU A 25 -0.10 -6.93 15.81
C LEU A 25 0.34 -5.68 15.04
N SER A 26 1.58 -5.64 14.56
CA SER A 26 2.11 -4.52 13.77
C SER A 26 1.34 -4.32 12.46
N CYS A 27 0.81 -5.40 11.88
CA CYS A 27 -0.03 -5.33 10.69
C CYS A 27 -1.36 -4.64 10.99
N ARG A 28 -1.99 -4.96 12.13
CA ARG A 28 -3.22 -4.30 12.58
C ARG A 28 -3.00 -2.80 12.82
N ASP A 29 -1.86 -2.44 13.42
CA ASP A 29 -1.49 -1.04 13.63
C ASP A 29 -1.31 -0.28 12.31
N ALA A 30 -0.58 -0.86 11.35
CA ALA A 30 -0.37 -0.28 10.03
C ALA A 30 -1.69 -0.10 9.26
N VAL A 31 -2.55 -1.12 9.26
CA VAL A 31 -3.88 -1.05 8.64
C VAL A 31 -4.73 0.03 9.29
N SER A 32 -4.70 0.16 10.62
CA SER A 32 -5.44 1.21 11.33
C SER A 32 -4.96 2.62 10.96
N VAL A 33 -3.64 2.80 10.76
CA VAL A 33 -3.08 4.09 10.33
C VAL A 33 -3.55 4.45 8.93
N ILE A 34 -3.43 3.52 7.98
CA ILE A 34 -3.79 3.79 6.58
C ILE A 34 -5.29 3.92 6.38
N ARG A 35 -6.11 3.07 7.00
CA ARG A 35 -7.58 3.18 6.90
C ARG A 35 -8.15 4.35 7.71
N GLY A 36 -7.33 4.97 8.56
CA GLY A 36 -7.66 6.21 9.25
C GLY A 36 -7.62 7.44 8.32
N PRO A 37 -7.60 8.65 8.89
CA PRO A 37 -7.58 9.90 8.12
C PRO A 37 -6.40 10.02 7.13
N ALA A 38 -5.30 9.30 7.39
CA ALA A 38 -4.10 9.36 6.58
C ALA A 38 -4.28 8.78 5.17
N GLY A 39 -5.22 7.86 4.95
CA GLY A 39 -5.53 7.30 3.62
C GLY A 39 -6.80 7.87 2.99
N ALA A 40 -7.41 8.92 3.57
CA ALA A 40 -8.67 9.46 3.07
C ALA A 40 -8.53 9.95 1.61
N GLY A 41 -9.33 9.40 0.71
CA GLY A 41 -9.39 9.80 -0.70
C GLY A 41 -8.48 9.03 -1.66
N ILE A 42 -7.72 8.04 -1.19
CA ILE A 42 -6.90 7.16 -2.04
C ILE A 42 -7.38 5.72 -1.88
N SER A 43 -7.36 4.94 -2.96
CA SER A 43 -7.73 3.53 -2.95
C SER A 43 -6.77 2.73 -2.07
N VAL A 44 -7.29 1.90 -1.18
CA VAL A 44 -6.49 1.10 -0.24
C VAL A 44 -6.77 -0.39 -0.41
N ALA A 45 -5.71 -1.17 -0.62
CA ALA A 45 -5.75 -2.63 -0.59
C ALA A 45 -5.02 -3.18 0.65
N ASP A 46 -5.65 -4.15 1.31
CA ASP A 46 -5.03 -5.01 2.31
C ASP A 46 -4.83 -6.39 1.66
N VAL A 47 -3.58 -6.81 1.53
CA VAL A 47 -3.18 -8.05 0.86
C VAL A 47 -2.66 -9.00 1.93
N GLU A 48 -3.59 -9.76 2.50
CA GLU A 48 -3.28 -10.73 3.56
C GLU A 48 -2.62 -11.99 2.98
N TYR A 49 -1.57 -12.49 3.65
CA TYR A 49 -0.74 -13.59 3.16
C TYR A 49 -1.48 -14.94 3.07
N GLY A 50 -2.31 -15.29 4.05
CA GLY A 50 -3.14 -16.50 4.02
C GLY A 50 -4.18 -16.51 2.89
N GLU A 51 -4.73 -15.35 2.53
CA GLU A 51 -5.70 -15.20 1.44
C GLU A 51 -5.03 -15.11 0.06
N ARG A 52 -3.90 -14.40 -0.06
CA ARG A 52 -3.26 -14.08 -1.34
C ARG A 52 -1.73 -14.32 -1.34
N PRO A 53 -1.25 -15.52 -0.98
CA PRO A 53 0.19 -15.80 -0.86
C PRO A 53 0.96 -15.64 -2.18
N GLN A 54 0.28 -15.81 -3.32
CA GLN A 54 0.84 -15.61 -4.65
C GLN A 54 1.25 -14.16 -4.92
N LEU A 55 0.53 -13.18 -4.37
CA LEU A 55 0.86 -11.76 -4.56
C LEU A 55 2.11 -11.38 -3.76
N HIS A 56 2.21 -11.85 -2.51
CA HIS A 56 3.43 -11.69 -1.71
C HIS A 56 4.66 -12.24 -2.42
N LYS A 57 4.57 -13.46 -2.98
CA LYS A 57 5.66 -14.06 -3.76
C LYS A 57 5.99 -13.29 -5.03
N ARG A 58 4.96 -12.91 -5.81
CA ARG A 58 5.12 -12.18 -7.07
C ARG A 58 5.84 -10.84 -6.85
N PHE A 59 5.45 -10.13 -5.80
CA PHE A 59 6.02 -8.84 -5.44
C PHE A 59 7.22 -8.94 -4.49
N ARG A 60 7.70 -10.15 -4.20
CA ARG A 60 8.88 -10.40 -3.33
C ARG A 60 8.76 -9.70 -1.97
N ILE A 61 7.57 -9.78 -1.38
CA ILE A 61 7.33 -9.31 -0.02
C ILE A 61 7.86 -10.37 0.94
N GLU A 62 9.00 -10.06 1.55
CA GLU A 62 9.70 -10.97 2.47
C GLU A 62 9.31 -10.74 3.94
N THR A 63 8.80 -9.54 4.25
CA THR A 63 8.48 -9.11 5.61
C THR A 63 7.13 -8.41 5.64
N VAL A 64 6.33 -8.68 6.68
CA VAL A 64 5.06 -8.00 6.94
C VAL A 64 5.10 -7.27 8.30
N PRO A 65 4.38 -6.14 8.45
CA PRO A 65 3.66 -5.45 7.38
C PRO A 65 4.62 -4.73 6.44
N THR A 66 4.33 -4.76 5.13
CA THR A 66 4.95 -3.89 4.14
C THR A 66 3.89 -3.00 3.53
N THR A 67 4.01 -1.69 3.69
CA THR A 67 3.10 -0.70 3.11
C THR A 67 3.79 -0.01 1.96
N VAL A 68 3.12 0.17 0.83
CA VAL A 68 3.62 0.94 -0.30
C VAL A 68 2.58 1.92 -0.82
N VAL A 69 3.04 3.03 -1.37
CA VAL A 69 2.23 3.94 -2.18
C VAL A 69 2.64 3.75 -3.64
N VAL A 70 1.67 3.62 -4.52
CA VAL A 70 1.88 3.50 -5.97
C VAL A 70 1.21 4.64 -6.72
N ASP A 71 1.81 5.04 -7.84
CA ASP A 71 1.17 5.94 -8.82
C ASP A 71 0.14 5.21 -9.69
N ALA A 72 -0.50 5.92 -10.61
CA ALA A 72 -1.52 5.36 -11.51
C ALA A 72 -1.03 4.22 -12.42
N ALA A 73 0.27 4.17 -12.72
CA ALA A 73 0.88 3.09 -13.48
C ALA A 73 1.25 1.88 -12.61
N GLY A 74 1.08 1.98 -11.29
CA GLY A 74 1.47 0.99 -10.31
C GLY A 74 2.95 1.08 -9.92
N SER A 75 3.67 2.14 -10.25
CA SER A 75 5.06 2.30 -9.82
C SER A 75 5.11 2.65 -8.34
N VAL A 76 5.90 1.92 -7.56
CA VAL A 76 6.09 2.21 -6.13
C VAL A 76 6.86 3.52 -5.98
N VAL A 77 6.25 4.51 -5.33
CA VAL A 77 6.86 5.83 -5.08
C VAL A 77 7.38 6.00 -3.65
N ALA A 78 6.86 5.21 -2.70
CA ALA A 78 7.28 5.16 -1.31
C ALA A 78 6.91 3.81 -0.68
N GLY A 79 7.61 3.40 0.37
CA GLY A 79 7.30 2.17 1.08
C GLY A 79 7.97 2.05 2.45
N TRP A 80 7.31 1.31 3.33
CA TRP A 80 7.70 1.11 4.73
C TRP A 80 7.55 -0.36 5.10
N ILE A 81 8.53 -0.86 5.86
CA ILE A 81 8.42 -2.15 6.55
C ILE A 81 8.18 -1.84 8.03
N GLY A 82 7.04 -2.27 8.57
CA GLY A 82 6.63 -1.97 9.93
C GLY A 82 5.98 -0.59 10.08
N ARG A 83 6.59 0.29 10.88
CA ARG A 83 6.02 1.60 11.22
C ARG A 83 6.00 2.53 10.00
N ILE A 84 4.88 3.23 9.82
CA ILE A 84 4.70 4.23 8.77
C ILE A 84 5.04 5.61 9.32
N ASP A 85 5.91 6.35 8.62
CA ASP A 85 6.13 7.77 8.89
C ASP A 85 5.00 8.60 8.23
N LEU A 86 4.21 9.29 9.04
CA LEU A 86 3.05 10.05 8.54
C LEU A 86 3.46 11.26 7.69
N SER A 87 4.61 11.86 7.95
CA SER A 87 5.11 13.00 7.17
C SER A 87 5.52 12.53 5.78
N GLU A 88 6.25 11.42 5.71
CA GLU A 88 6.66 10.80 4.45
C GLU A 88 5.45 10.28 3.66
N LEU A 89 4.50 9.63 4.34
CA LEU A 89 3.24 9.20 3.74
C LEU A 89 2.49 10.37 3.10
N THR A 90 2.37 11.48 3.82
CA THR A 90 1.70 12.69 3.31
C THR A 90 2.39 13.22 2.04
N LEU A 91 3.72 13.26 2.02
CA LEU A 91 4.50 13.69 0.85
C LEU A 91 4.34 12.73 -0.34
N ALA A 92 4.32 11.42 -0.07
CA ALA A 92 4.11 10.40 -1.09
C ALA A 92 2.71 10.50 -1.72
N LEU A 93 1.67 10.69 -0.89
CA LEU A 93 0.30 10.87 -1.36
C LEU A 93 0.14 12.16 -2.17
N ALA A 94 0.70 13.27 -1.68
CA ALA A 94 0.70 14.53 -2.41
C ALA A 94 1.36 14.39 -3.80
N ARG A 95 2.42 13.59 -3.93
CA ARG A 95 3.07 13.33 -5.21
C ARG A 95 2.15 12.61 -6.20
N VAL A 96 1.52 11.52 -5.78
CA VAL A 96 0.72 10.69 -6.71
C VAL A 96 -0.59 11.35 -7.09
N VAL A 97 -1.18 12.16 -6.20
CA VAL A 97 -2.39 12.95 -6.50
C VAL A 97 -2.10 14.08 -7.49
N GLN A 98 -0.94 14.74 -7.39
CA GLN A 98 -0.55 15.80 -8.33
C GLN A 98 -0.05 15.28 -9.67
N SER A 99 0.35 14.01 -9.74
CA SER A 99 0.91 13.38 -10.94
C SER A 99 -0.15 12.73 -11.83
N ASP A 100 -1.42 12.98 -11.54
CA ASP A 100 -2.57 12.56 -12.34
C ASP A 100 -3.04 13.78 -13.19
N PRO A 101 -2.38 14.09 -14.32
CA PRO A 101 -2.96 15.00 -15.28
C PRO A 101 -4.01 14.20 -16.10
N ASP A 102 -5.20 14.78 -16.24
CA ASP A 102 -6.25 14.35 -17.19
C ASP A 102 -5.71 13.84 -18.54
#